data_AF-A0A8E1RLR4-F1
#
_entry.id   AF-A0A8E1RLR4-F1
#
_cell.length_a   1.000
_cell.length_b   1.000
_cell.length_c   1.000
_cell.angle_alpha   90.00
_cell.angle_beta   90.00
_cell.angle_gamma   90.00
#
_symmetry.space_group_name_H-M   'P 1'
#
loop_
_entity.id
_entity.type
_entity.pdbx_description
1 polymer ?
#
loop_
_entity_poly.entity_id
_entity_poly.type
_entity_poly.pdbx_seq_one_letter_code
_entity_poly.pdbx_strand_id
1 'polypeptide(L)'
;MKYYAVKKGRKTGIFTTWPDAEKQVKGYSGAQFKSFKTRGEADDYLGGTVANVEKVFVPSKKQIKADRRKAEKKAHEKSNREIIVYTDGGSRNHGNVKDGHVKASDKAAWAFLIKDGHQKHSRSGGEFGATNNRMEIMALLEALKYLKSHNMQNEQIDVVMDSRYVLNAIQKKWLRGWRRRGWKKADGSKLQNKQLWQQIDANLREFPRIQYFWTKGHADDKGNVYVDHLLNKRMDKMAKKSPQSAETPQPAHHKPAEKPQRIEDKPKISQTKTSQPKLAPRTSHSVSDIEKSLRQLGLFDDDKD
;
A
#
# COMPACT_ATOMS: atom_id res chain seq x y z
N MET A 1 14.68 -20.40 -30.89
CA MET A 1 13.40 -20.85 -31.46
C MET A 1 13.57 -22.28 -31.99
N LYS A 2 12.50 -23.08 -32.11
CA LYS A 2 12.51 -24.33 -32.90
C LYS A 2 11.49 -24.20 -34.02
N TYR A 3 11.78 -24.81 -35.17
CA TYR A 3 10.87 -24.90 -36.31
C TYR A 3 10.43 -26.35 -36.46
N TYR A 4 9.15 -26.60 -36.72
CA TYR A 4 8.56 -27.93 -36.84
C TYR A 4 8.00 -28.10 -38.24
N ALA A 5 8.67 -28.86 -39.09
CA ALA A 5 8.21 -29.13 -40.45
C ALA A 5 7.34 -30.39 -40.48
N VAL A 6 6.12 -30.29 -41.03
CA VAL A 6 5.21 -31.41 -41.28
C VAL A 6 5.18 -31.69 -42.78
N LYS A 7 5.75 -32.83 -43.18
CA LYS A 7 5.83 -33.32 -44.57
C LYS A 7 4.63 -34.19 -44.94
N LYS A 8 4.06 -34.92 -43.97
CA LYS A 8 2.75 -35.60 -44.06
C LYS A 8 1.97 -35.42 -42.77
N GLY A 9 0.70 -35.05 -42.87
CA GLY A 9 -0.18 -34.74 -41.76
C GLY A 9 -1.49 -34.10 -42.25
N ARG A 10 -2.39 -33.71 -41.34
CA ARG A 10 -3.65 -33.00 -41.68
C ARG A 10 -3.40 -31.68 -42.42
N LYS A 11 -2.30 -30.99 -42.10
CA LYS A 11 -1.76 -29.86 -42.84
C LYS A 11 -0.23 -29.97 -42.85
N THR A 12 0.37 -29.76 -44.02
CA THR A 12 1.82 -29.70 -44.21
C THR A 12 2.34 -28.27 -44.08
N GLY A 13 3.65 -28.11 -43.89
CA GLY A 13 4.31 -26.81 -43.74
C GLY A 13 5.14 -26.68 -42.46
N ILE A 14 5.63 -25.47 -42.18
CA ILE A 14 6.48 -25.16 -41.02
C ILE A 14 5.68 -24.44 -39.95
N PHE A 15 5.75 -24.95 -38.72
CA PHE A 15 5.14 -24.38 -37.52
C PHE A 15 6.22 -23.88 -36.57
N THR A 16 5.95 -22.80 -35.83
CA THR A 16 6.87 -22.20 -34.83
C THR A 16 6.64 -22.70 -33.41
N THR A 17 5.58 -23.49 -33.19
CA THR A 17 5.24 -24.09 -31.89
C THR A 17 4.98 -25.58 -32.04
N TRP A 18 5.35 -26.38 -31.03
CA TRP A 18 5.01 -27.80 -31.01
C TRP A 18 3.49 -28.05 -30.97
N PRO A 19 2.68 -27.37 -30.13
CA PRO A 19 1.24 -27.62 -30.07
C PRO A 19 0.50 -27.46 -31.41
N ASP A 20 0.98 -26.58 -32.30
CA ASP A 20 0.35 -26.39 -33.61
C ASP A 20 0.77 -27.46 -34.64
N ALA A 21 2.01 -27.94 -34.55
CA ALA A 21 2.48 -29.09 -35.32
C ALA A 21 1.83 -30.41 -34.85
N GLU A 22 1.72 -30.61 -33.53
CA GLU A 22 1.14 -31.81 -32.91
C GLU A 22 -0.30 -32.05 -33.41
N LYS A 23 -1.12 -30.99 -33.47
CA LYS A 23 -2.49 -31.04 -34.03
C LYS A 23 -2.54 -31.60 -35.46
N GLN A 24 -1.49 -31.45 -36.26
CA GLN A 24 -1.46 -31.95 -37.64
C GLN A 24 -1.08 -33.43 -37.74
N VAL A 25 -0.33 -33.96 -36.76
CA VAL A 25 0.27 -35.30 -36.84
C VAL A 25 -0.33 -36.31 -35.86
N LYS A 26 -0.89 -35.85 -34.72
CA LYS A 26 -1.45 -36.71 -33.67
C LYS A 26 -2.64 -37.51 -34.19
N GLY A 27 -2.47 -38.84 -34.28
CA GLY A 27 -3.49 -39.74 -34.84
C GLY A 27 -3.70 -39.59 -36.35
N TYR A 28 -2.71 -39.09 -37.10
CA TYR A 28 -2.70 -39.13 -38.57
C TYR A 28 -1.82 -40.31 -39.03
N SER A 29 -2.42 -41.27 -39.74
CA SER A 29 -1.68 -42.45 -40.23
C SER A 29 -0.59 -42.04 -41.24
N GLY A 30 0.63 -42.53 -41.06
CA GLY A 30 1.76 -42.19 -41.93
C GLY A 30 2.26 -40.74 -41.81
N ALA A 31 2.03 -40.07 -40.68
CA ALA A 31 2.55 -38.73 -40.43
C ALA A 31 4.09 -38.67 -40.54
N GLN A 32 4.61 -37.61 -41.16
CA GLN A 32 6.03 -37.36 -41.32
C GLN A 32 6.33 -35.93 -40.88
N PHE A 33 7.14 -35.76 -39.83
CA PHE A 33 7.49 -34.45 -39.29
C PHE A 33 8.87 -34.46 -38.63
N LYS A 34 9.53 -33.31 -38.56
CA LYS A 34 10.84 -33.15 -37.92
C LYS A 34 11.02 -31.74 -37.37
N SER A 35 11.78 -31.59 -36.27
CA SER A 35 12.11 -30.29 -35.69
C SER A 35 13.54 -29.86 -36.03
N PHE A 36 13.72 -28.56 -36.29
CA PHE A 36 14.95 -27.93 -36.76
C PHE A 36 15.32 -26.71 -35.92
N LYS A 37 16.60 -26.31 -35.96
CA LYS A 37 17.10 -25.12 -35.25
C LYS A 37 16.89 -23.85 -36.06
N THR A 38 17.11 -23.94 -37.37
CA THR A 38 16.89 -22.84 -38.31
C THR A 38 15.64 -23.08 -39.15
N ARG A 39 15.16 -22.02 -39.83
CA ARG A 39 14.05 -22.14 -40.77
C ARG A 39 14.49 -22.80 -42.08
N GLY A 40 15.69 -22.49 -42.58
CA GLY A 40 16.25 -23.08 -43.81
C GLY A 40 16.27 -24.61 -43.77
N GLU A 41 16.82 -25.20 -42.71
CA GLU A 41 16.81 -26.65 -42.48
C GLU A 41 15.40 -27.28 -42.57
N ALA A 42 14.37 -26.52 -42.14
CA ALA A 42 12.97 -26.97 -42.16
C ALA A 42 12.33 -26.83 -43.54
N ASP A 43 12.71 -25.82 -44.33
CA ASP A 43 12.32 -25.64 -45.73
C ASP A 43 12.99 -26.72 -46.63
N ASP A 44 14.28 -27.02 -46.41
CA ASP A 44 15.02 -28.08 -47.11
C ASP A 44 14.37 -29.46 -46.92
N TYR A 45 13.98 -29.80 -45.69
CA TYR A 45 13.29 -31.05 -45.37
C TYR A 45 11.96 -31.23 -46.10
N LEU A 46 11.25 -30.13 -46.40
CA LEU A 46 9.99 -30.14 -47.14
C LEU A 46 10.17 -30.27 -48.65
N GLY A 47 11.40 -30.15 -49.18
CA GLY A 47 11.73 -30.50 -50.56
C GLY A 47 12.31 -29.38 -51.42
N GLY A 48 12.74 -28.25 -50.85
CA GLY A 48 13.74 -27.38 -51.48
C GLY A 48 13.43 -26.86 -52.90
N THR A 49 12.17 -26.63 -53.27
CA THR A 49 11.80 -26.03 -54.57
C THR A 49 10.72 -24.96 -54.40
N VAL A 50 11.03 -23.74 -54.81
CA VAL A 50 10.13 -22.58 -54.84
C VAL A 50 9.12 -22.66 -56.00
N ALA A 51 8.29 -23.69 -55.99
CA ALA A 51 7.30 -23.97 -57.04
C ALA A 51 5.92 -24.42 -56.50
N ASN A 52 5.56 -24.02 -55.27
CA ASN A 52 4.17 -24.02 -54.77
C ASN A 52 4.00 -23.21 -53.46
N VAL A 53 4.41 -21.93 -53.46
CA VAL A 53 4.35 -21.05 -52.27
C VAL A 53 2.93 -20.47 -52.07
N GLU A 54 1.92 -21.33 -52.04
CA GLU A 54 0.55 -21.00 -51.59
C GLU A 54 0.00 -22.07 -50.62
N LYS A 55 0.65 -22.20 -49.46
CA LYS A 55 0.04 -22.77 -48.23
C LYS A 55 0.83 -22.47 -46.95
N VAL A 56 1.48 -21.31 -46.87
CA VAL A 56 1.73 -20.72 -45.56
C VAL A 56 0.36 -20.45 -44.93
N PHE A 57 0.10 -20.96 -43.72
CA PHE A 57 -1.12 -20.62 -42.98
C PHE A 57 -1.01 -19.18 -42.46
N VAL A 58 -1.12 -18.23 -43.38
CA VAL A 58 -1.35 -16.82 -43.06
C VAL A 58 -2.81 -16.74 -42.59
N PRO A 59 -3.10 -16.40 -41.31
CA PRO A 59 -4.47 -16.22 -40.88
C PRO A 59 -5.14 -15.18 -41.78
N SER A 60 -6.34 -15.49 -42.28
CA SER A 60 -7.01 -14.64 -43.28
C SER A 60 -7.14 -13.19 -42.77
N LYS A 61 -7.21 -12.20 -43.67
CA LYS A 61 -7.45 -10.79 -43.28
C LYS A 61 -8.67 -10.64 -42.36
N LYS A 62 -9.69 -11.49 -42.52
CA LYS A 62 -10.89 -11.58 -41.65
C LYS A 62 -10.56 -12.10 -40.24
N GLN A 63 -9.66 -13.08 -40.13
CA GLN A 63 -9.22 -13.66 -38.87
C GLN A 63 -8.24 -12.75 -38.11
N ILE A 64 -7.25 -12.15 -38.80
CA ILE A 64 -6.40 -11.09 -38.23
C ILE A 64 -7.25 -9.93 -37.70
N LYS A 65 -8.27 -9.48 -38.46
CA LYS A 65 -9.20 -8.43 -38.02
C LYS A 65 -10.10 -8.87 -36.86
N ALA A 66 -10.45 -10.16 -36.76
CA ALA A 66 -11.22 -10.70 -35.65
C ALA A 66 -10.38 -10.82 -34.37
N ASP A 67 -9.16 -11.36 -34.45
CA ASP A 67 -8.23 -11.49 -33.32
C ASP A 67 -7.79 -10.11 -32.84
N ARG A 68 -7.51 -9.18 -33.76
CA ARG A 68 -7.25 -7.76 -33.44
C ARG A 68 -8.46 -7.11 -32.77
N ARG A 69 -9.68 -7.24 -33.31
CA ARG A 69 -10.91 -6.76 -32.62
C ARG A 69 -11.13 -7.41 -31.25
N LYS A 70 -10.74 -8.68 -31.07
CA LYS A 70 -10.88 -9.40 -29.80
C LYS A 70 -9.84 -8.94 -28.77
N ALA A 71 -8.62 -8.64 -29.21
CA ALA A 71 -7.59 -8.02 -28.39
C ALA A 71 -7.92 -6.57 -28.04
N GLU A 72 -8.37 -5.76 -29.02
CA GLU A 72 -8.85 -4.39 -28.84
C GLU A 72 -10.06 -4.36 -27.89
N LYS A 73 -11.06 -5.25 -28.08
CA LYS A 73 -12.18 -5.38 -27.15
C LYS A 73 -11.71 -5.79 -25.75
N LYS A 74 -10.81 -6.77 -25.61
CA LYS A 74 -10.29 -7.20 -24.30
C LYS A 74 -9.45 -6.09 -23.61
N ALA A 75 -8.76 -5.25 -24.38
CA ALA A 75 -8.04 -4.10 -23.87
C ALA A 75 -8.99 -2.97 -23.43
N HIS A 76 -10.04 -2.70 -24.22
CA HIS A 76 -11.08 -1.70 -23.92
C HIS A 76 -11.94 -2.12 -22.71
N GLU A 77 -12.30 -3.40 -22.64
CA GLU A 77 -13.02 -4.04 -21.53
C GLU A 77 -12.14 -4.22 -20.26
N LYS A 78 -10.82 -3.95 -20.38
CA LYS A 78 -9.90 -3.74 -19.25
C LYS A 78 -9.79 -2.25 -18.89
N SER A 79 -9.69 -1.35 -19.87
CA SER A 79 -9.60 0.10 -19.61
C SER A 79 -10.89 0.74 -19.12
N ASN A 80 -12.04 0.07 -19.30
CA ASN A 80 -13.34 0.50 -18.80
C ASN A 80 -13.73 -0.19 -17.47
N ARG A 81 -12.75 -0.78 -16.75
CA ARG A 81 -12.94 -1.25 -15.38
C ARG A 81 -12.52 -0.16 -14.41
N GLU A 82 -13.51 0.43 -13.78
CA GLU A 82 -13.34 1.27 -12.61
C GLU A 82 -12.88 0.38 -11.44
N ILE A 83 -11.69 0.66 -10.91
CA ILE A 83 -11.19 0.01 -9.70
C ILE A 83 -11.51 0.90 -8.52
N ILE A 84 -12.44 0.46 -7.66
CA ILE A 84 -12.84 1.22 -6.48
C ILE A 84 -12.18 0.61 -5.23
N VAL A 85 -11.49 1.45 -4.47
CA VAL A 85 -10.70 1.06 -3.30
C VAL A 85 -11.31 1.69 -2.07
N TYR A 86 -11.70 0.89 -1.08
CA TYR A 86 -12.15 1.35 0.22
C TYR A 86 -11.05 1.11 1.24
N THR A 87 -10.78 2.07 2.10
CA THR A 87 -9.74 1.97 3.14
C THR A 87 -10.21 2.58 4.45
N ASP A 88 -10.05 1.85 5.55
CA ASP A 88 -10.44 2.30 6.89
C ASP A 88 -9.42 1.82 7.94
N GLY A 89 -9.26 2.60 9.00
CA GLY A 89 -8.35 2.35 10.12
C GLY A 89 -8.97 2.76 11.45
N GLY A 90 -9.25 1.77 12.31
CA GLY A 90 -9.86 1.96 13.62
C GLY A 90 -8.92 1.62 14.77
N SER A 91 -9.13 2.26 15.92
CA SER A 91 -8.47 1.89 17.17
C SER A 91 -9.45 1.90 18.34
N ARG A 92 -9.55 0.76 19.03
CA ARG A 92 -10.26 0.61 20.31
C ARG A 92 -9.33 1.04 21.44
N ASN A 93 -8.91 2.30 21.37
CA ASN A 93 -7.96 2.89 22.30
C ASN A 93 -8.69 3.64 23.44
N HIS A 94 -7.98 3.89 24.53
CA HIS A 94 -8.44 4.77 25.62
C HIS A 94 -8.01 6.24 25.40
N GLY A 95 -7.54 6.58 24.20
CA GLY A 95 -6.93 7.85 23.82
C GLY A 95 -7.81 8.79 22.99
N ASN A 96 -8.98 8.34 22.52
CA ASN A 96 -9.95 9.16 21.79
C ASN A 96 -10.84 10.02 22.72
N VAL A 97 -10.47 10.13 23.99
CA VAL A 97 -11.06 11.04 24.99
C VAL A 97 -10.04 12.10 25.39
N LYS A 98 -10.52 13.25 25.88
CA LYS A 98 -9.65 14.31 26.39
C LYS A 98 -8.72 13.74 27.48
N ASP A 99 -7.43 14.10 27.39
CA ASP A 99 -6.34 13.63 28.27
C ASP A 99 -6.06 12.11 28.22
N GLY A 100 -6.69 11.39 27.28
CA GLY A 100 -6.41 9.99 27.00
C GLY A 100 -5.10 9.77 26.22
N HIS A 101 -4.42 8.67 26.52
CA HIS A 101 -3.26 8.20 25.76
C HIS A 101 -3.47 6.75 25.31
N VAL A 102 -2.98 6.42 24.12
CA VAL A 102 -3.01 5.04 23.61
C VAL A 102 -2.13 4.15 24.49
N LYS A 103 -2.73 3.14 25.11
CA LYS A 103 -2.01 2.19 25.96
C LYS A 103 -1.36 1.12 25.10
N ALA A 104 -0.25 0.54 25.55
CA ALA A 104 0.43 -0.56 24.84
C ALA A 104 -0.45 -1.82 24.66
N SER A 105 -1.55 -1.94 25.40
CA SER A 105 -2.57 -3.01 25.28
C SER A 105 -3.73 -2.68 24.33
N ASP A 106 -3.86 -1.43 23.89
CA ASP A 106 -4.99 -0.99 23.07
C ASP A 106 -4.91 -1.61 21.67
N LYS A 107 -6.04 -2.11 21.18
CA LYS A 107 -6.12 -2.76 19.87
C LYS A 107 -6.36 -1.72 18.79
N ALA A 108 -5.62 -1.82 17.70
CA ALA A 108 -5.87 -1.05 16.48
C ALA A 108 -5.79 -1.97 15.26
N ALA A 109 -6.59 -1.68 14.24
CA ALA A 109 -6.59 -2.43 13.00
C ALA A 109 -6.88 -1.53 11.79
N TRP A 110 -6.38 -1.97 10.64
CA TRP A 110 -6.65 -1.37 9.34
C TRP A 110 -7.28 -2.42 8.42
N ALA A 111 -8.07 -1.98 7.46
CA ALA A 111 -8.63 -2.82 6.42
C ALA A 111 -8.68 -2.09 5.07
N PHE A 112 -8.58 -2.86 3.98
CA PHE A 112 -8.97 -2.38 2.66
C PHE A 112 -9.86 -3.39 1.94
N LEU A 113 -10.64 -2.87 0.98
CA LEU A 113 -11.38 -3.63 -0.03
C LEU A 113 -11.13 -2.99 -1.40
N ILE A 114 -10.63 -3.77 -2.35
CA ILE A 114 -10.48 -3.39 -3.75
C ILE A 114 -11.56 -4.15 -4.55
N LYS A 115 -12.39 -3.41 -5.29
CA LYS A 115 -13.36 -3.93 -6.26
C LYS A 115 -12.76 -3.77 -7.66
N ASP A 116 -12.56 -4.87 -8.39
CA ASP A 116 -12.18 -4.88 -9.81
C ASP A 116 -13.31 -5.58 -10.59
N GLY A 117 -14.26 -4.78 -11.09
CA GLY A 117 -15.53 -5.27 -11.64
C GLY A 117 -16.28 -6.16 -10.63
N HIS A 118 -16.37 -7.46 -10.93
CA HIS A 118 -17.01 -8.44 -10.05
C HIS A 118 -16.07 -9.03 -8.99
N GLN A 119 -14.75 -8.84 -9.12
CA GLN A 119 -13.78 -9.36 -8.15
C GLN A 119 -13.69 -8.46 -6.92
N LYS A 120 -13.50 -9.07 -5.76
CA LYS A 120 -13.31 -8.37 -4.48
C LYS A 120 -12.07 -8.92 -3.79
N HIS A 121 -11.11 -8.04 -3.54
CA HIS A 121 -9.86 -8.37 -2.87
C HIS A 121 -9.75 -7.54 -1.61
N SER A 122 -9.66 -8.18 -0.44
CA SER A 122 -9.66 -7.48 0.84
C SER A 122 -8.62 -8.04 1.80
N ARG A 123 -8.06 -7.17 2.64
CA ARG A 123 -7.10 -7.55 3.68
C ARG A 123 -7.29 -6.69 4.92
N SER A 124 -6.95 -7.24 6.08
CA SER A 124 -6.80 -6.45 7.30
C SER A 124 -5.56 -6.86 8.09
N GLY A 125 -5.00 -5.90 8.80
CA GLY A 125 -3.90 -6.06 9.74
C GLY A 125 -4.21 -5.34 11.04
N GLY A 126 -3.40 -5.58 12.07
CA GLY A 126 -3.61 -4.93 13.36
C GLY A 126 -2.34 -4.89 14.20
N GLU A 127 -2.27 -3.85 15.02
CA GLU A 127 -1.15 -3.52 15.88
C GLU A 127 -1.68 -3.16 17.28
N PHE A 128 -0.91 -3.49 18.30
CA PHE A 128 -1.18 -3.01 19.66
C PHE A 128 -0.50 -1.66 19.88
N GLY A 129 -1.13 -0.77 20.65
CA GLY A 129 -0.56 0.53 20.99
C GLY A 129 -0.52 1.56 19.87
N ALA A 130 -1.33 1.41 18.82
CA ALA A 130 -1.40 2.32 17.67
C ALA A 130 -2.63 3.26 17.71
N THR A 131 -2.46 4.47 17.18
CA THR A 131 -3.52 5.50 17.03
C THR A 131 -4.39 5.25 15.79
N ASN A 132 -5.58 5.89 15.75
CA ASN A 132 -6.48 5.84 14.60
C ASN A 132 -5.77 6.28 13.31
N ASN A 133 -5.23 7.51 13.31
CA ASN A 133 -4.48 8.08 12.18
C ASN A 133 -3.33 7.19 11.70
N ARG A 134 -2.73 6.36 12.57
CA ARG A 134 -1.70 5.40 12.16
C ARG A 134 -2.32 4.28 11.33
N MET A 135 -3.42 3.68 11.79
CA MET A 135 -4.14 2.63 11.05
C MET A 135 -4.74 3.15 9.73
N GLU A 136 -5.30 4.35 9.70
CA GLU A 136 -5.84 4.98 8.47
C GLU A 136 -4.75 5.10 7.38
N ILE A 137 -3.55 5.57 7.73
CA ILE A 137 -2.42 5.63 6.79
C ILE A 137 -2.02 4.22 6.33
N MET A 138 -2.05 3.22 7.23
CA MET A 138 -1.73 1.83 6.89
C MET A 138 -2.71 1.23 5.89
N ALA A 139 -4.00 1.50 6.05
CA ALA A 139 -5.06 1.00 5.18
C ALA A 139 -4.79 1.41 3.72
N LEU A 140 -4.51 2.70 3.50
CA LEU A 140 -4.11 3.22 2.20
C LEU A 140 -2.77 2.64 1.73
N LEU A 141 -1.75 2.59 2.59
CA LEU A 141 -0.42 2.10 2.21
C LEU A 141 -0.44 0.64 1.73
N GLU A 142 -1.18 -0.23 2.42
CA GLU A 142 -1.28 -1.65 2.08
C GLU A 142 -2.18 -1.87 0.85
N ALA A 143 -3.20 -1.04 0.63
CA ALA A 143 -3.97 -1.04 -0.62
C ALA A 143 -3.09 -0.65 -1.82
N LEU A 144 -2.29 0.41 -1.71
CA LEU A 144 -1.33 0.83 -2.76
C LEU A 144 -0.31 -0.28 -3.06
N LYS A 145 0.29 -0.89 -2.02
CA LYS A 145 1.21 -2.02 -2.19
C LYS A 145 0.55 -3.19 -2.92
N TYR A 146 -0.69 -3.52 -2.58
CA TYR A 146 -1.46 -4.57 -3.25
C TYR A 146 -1.67 -4.24 -4.73
N LEU A 147 -2.15 -3.04 -5.06
CA LEU A 147 -2.40 -2.62 -6.44
C LEU A 147 -1.11 -2.66 -7.28
N LYS A 148 0.00 -2.20 -6.70
CA LYS A 148 1.33 -2.28 -7.32
C LYS A 148 1.78 -3.72 -7.54
N SER A 149 1.62 -4.63 -6.57
CA SER A 149 2.05 -6.03 -6.73
C SER A 149 1.21 -6.81 -7.76
N HIS A 150 0.02 -6.31 -8.11
CA HIS A 150 -0.85 -6.88 -9.15
C HIS A 150 -0.75 -6.15 -10.51
N ASN A 151 0.21 -5.23 -10.67
CA ASN A 151 0.40 -4.40 -11.87
C ASN A 151 -0.81 -3.52 -12.24
N MET A 152 -1.58 -3.08 -11.24
CA MET A 152 -2.79 -2.26 -11.41
C MET A 152 -2.50 -0.75 -11.32
N GLN A 153 -1.26 -0.33 -11.05
CA GLN A 153 -0.92 1.08 -10.75
C GLN A 153 -1.19 2.06 -11.91
N ASN A 154 -1.22 1.56 -13.13
CA ASN A 154 -1.56 2.37 -14.30
C ASN A 154 -3.06 2.51 -14.55
N GLU A 155 -3.94 1.76 -13.89
CA GLU A 155 -5.39 1.80 -14.14
C GLU A 155 -6.07 3.03 -13.52
N GLN A 156 -7.33 3.29 -13.89
CA GLN A 156 -8.16 4.29 -13.23
C GLN A 156 -8.57 3.75 -11.85
N ILE A 157 -8.19 4.45 -10.78
CA ILE A 157 -8.36 3.97 -9.41
C ILE A 157 -9.02 5.05 -8.55
N ASP A 158 -10.20 4.75 -8.03
CA ASP A 158 -10.98 5.68 -7.21
C ASP A 158 -10.96 5.20 -5.75
N VAL A 159 -10.29 5.97 -4.89
CA VAL A 159 -10.13 5.62 -3.47
C VAL A 159 -11.14 6.36 -2.61
N VAL A 160 -11.98 5.60 -1.93
CA VAL A 160 -13.00 6.06 -0.98
C VAL A 160 -12.50 5.82 0.46
N MET A 161 -12.48 6.88 1.27
CA MET A 161 -12.14 6.80 2.70
C MET A 161 -12.83 7.91 3.49
N ASP A 162 -13.03 7.69 4.79
CA ASP A 162 -13.62 8.68 5.71
C ASP A 162 -12.57 9.54 6.45
N SER A 163 -11.31 9.10 6.49
CA SER A 163 -10.20 9.88 7.07
C SER A 163 -9.92 11.17 6.30
N ARG A 164 -10.52 12.27 6.79
CA ARG A 164 -10.15 13.64 6.40
C ARG A 164 -8.67 13.93 6.66
N TYR A 165 -8.03 13.29 7.65
CA TYR A 165 -6.60 13.48 7.91
C TYR A 165 -5.74 12.92 6.76
N VAL A 166 -6.06 11.73 6.25
CA VAL A 166 -5.33 11.14 5.14
C VAL A 166 -5.60 11.87 3.83
N LEU A 167 -6.86 12.17 3.54
CA LEU A 167 -7.25 12.93 2.34
C LEU A 167 -6.58 14.31 2.28
N ASN A 168 -6.67 15.10 3.36
CA ASN A 168 -6.04 16.43 3.40
C ASN A 168 -4.52 16.37 3.22
N ALA A 169 -3.85 15.35 3.76
CA ALA A 169 -2.40 15.22 3.59
C ALA A 169 -1.98 15.09 2.11
N ILE A 170 -2.82 14.43 1.31
CA ILE A 170 -2.63 14.21 -0.13
C ILE A 170 -3.14 15.43 -0.92
N GLN A 171 -4.43 15.74 -0.81
CA GLN A 171 -5.13 16.76 -1.61
C GLN A 171 -4.64 18.19 -1.30
N LYS A 172 -4.49 18.56 -0.01
CA LYS A 172 -3.95 19.88 0.40
C LYS A 172 -2.41 19.94 0.33
N LYS A 173 -1.77 19.02 -0.41
CA LYS A 173 -0.33 19.00 -0.76
C LYS A 173 0.63 18.97 0.44
N TRP A 174 0.19 18.50 1.61
CA TRP A 174 1.03 18.45 2.82
C TRP A 174 2.24 17.53 2.64
N LEU A 175 2.11 16.40 1.93
CA LEU A 175 3.22 15.51 1.58
C LEU A 175 4.39 16.26 0.92
N ARG A 176 4.10 17.08 -0.11
CA ARG A 176 5.10 17.93 -0.80
C ARG A 176 5.75 18.92 0.18
N GLY A 177 4.95 19.53 1.07
CA GLY A 177 5.43 20.45 2.09
C GLY A 177 6.34 19.79 3.13
N TRP A 178 5.96 18.63 3.65
CA TRP A 178 6.77 17.84 4.60
C TRP A 178 8.07 17.36 3.95
N ARG A 179 8.01 16.80 2.73
CA ARG A 179 9.20 16.35 1.98
C ARG A 179 10.22 17.48 1.81
N ARG A 180 9.77 18.69 1.41
CA ARG A 180 10.63 19.88 1.29
C ARG A 180 11.29 20.30 2.62
N ARG A 181 10.65 20.02 3.77
CA ARG A 181 11.16 20.34 5.13
C ARG A 181 11.87 19.16 5.83
N GLY A 182 12.37 18.18 5.09
CA GLY A 182 13.05 17.01 5.69
C GLY A 182 12.13 16.12 6.54
N TRP A 183 10.83 16.14 6.23
CA TRP A 183 9.74 15.48 6.97
C TRP A 183 9.50 16.03 8.38
N LYS A 184 9.36 17.37 8.45
CA LYS A 184 8.96 18.13 9.64
C LYS A 184 7.65 18.90 9.39
N LYS A 185 6.90 19.19 10.45
CA LYS A 185 5.71 20.07 10.41
C LYS A 185 6.12 21.51 10.05
N ALA A 186 5.15 22.39 9.80
CA ALA A 186 5.40 23.79 9.44
C ALA A 186 6.09 24.56 10.59
N ASP A 187 5.67 24.28 11.82
CA ASP A 187 6.26 24.72 13.09
C ASP A 187 7.66 24.13 13.40
N GLY A 188 8.28 23.40 12.47
CA GLY A 188 9.57 22.73 12.63
C GLY A 188 9.57 21.48 13.51
N SER A 189 8.47 21.17 14.20
CA SER A 189 8.39 20.03 15.13
C SER A 189 8.23 18.68 14.40
N LYS A 190 8.37 17.59 15.17
CA LYS A 190 8.38 16.21 14.67
C LYS A 190 7.05 15.86 13.98
N LEU A 191 7.13 15.38 12.74
CA LEU A 191 5.99 14.79 12.04
C LEU A 191 5.72 13.38 12.59
N GLN A 192 4.50 13.17 13.11
CA GLN A 192 4.05 11.84 13.51
C GLN A 192 3.83 10.95 12.28
N ASN A 193 4.01 9.63 12.44
CA ASN A 193 3.91 8.66 11.35
C ASN A 193 4.84 8.92 10.14
N LYS A 194 5.94 9.68 10.32
CA LYS A 194 6.91 10.07 9.26
C LYS A 194 7.29 8.93 8.30
N GLN A 195 7.64 7.75 8.82
CA GLN A 195 8.06 6.60 8.00
C GLN A 195 6.94 6.06 7.09
N LEU A 196 5.68 6.18 7.53
CA LEU A 196 4.51 5.78 6.74
C LEU A 196 4.22 6.84 5.67
N TRP A 197 4.30 8.12 6.03
CA TRP A 197 4.15 9.21 5.07
C TRP A 197 5.22 9.21 3.98
N GLN A 198 6.45 8.82 4.32
CA GLN A 198 7.52 8.58 3.35
C GLN A 198 7.17 7.44 2.38
N GLN A 199 6.59 6.34 2.87
CA GLN A 199 6.15 5.23 2.02
C GLN A 199 4.94 5.60 1.15
N ILE A 200 3.97 6.36 1.67
CA ILE A 200 2.84 6.89 0.90
C ILE A 200 3.34 7.79 -0.24
N ASP A 201 4.18 8.79 0.04
CA ASP A 201 4.74 9.69 -1.00
C ASP A 201 5.57 8.95 -2.05
N ALA A 202 6.24 7.86 -1.67
CA ALA A 202 6.94 6.98 -2.62
C ALA A 202 5.94 6.24 -3.52
N ASN A 203 4.97 5.52 -2.94
CA ASN A 203 4.03 4.71 -3.70
C ASN A 203 3.12 5.57 -4.58
N LEU A 204 2.54 6.67 -4.06
CA LEU A 204 1.58 7.50 -4.80
C LEU A 204 2.14 8.07 -6.12
N ARG A 205 3.46 8.28 -6.22
CA ARG A 205 4.10 8.73 -7.47
C ARG A 205 4.04 7.69 -8.60
N GLU A 206 3.70 6.44 -8.30
CA GLU A 206 3.56 5.35 -9.26
C GLU A 206 2.12 5.17 -9.77
N PHE A 207 1.16 5.96 -9.26
CA PHE A 207 -0.27 5.88 -9.59
C PHE A 207 -0.74 7.17 -10.30
N PRO A 208 -0.50 7.33 -11.61
CA PRO A 208 -0.82 8.57 -12.33
C PRO A 208 -2.34 8.83 -12.52
N ARG A 209 -3.18 7.82 -12.29
CA ARG A 209 -4.65 7.87 -12.52
C ARG A 209 -5.47 7.55 -11.27
N ILE A 210 -4.92 7.90 -10.09
CA ILE A 210 -5.60 7.74 -8.80
C ILE A 210 -6.40 8.98 -8.42
N GLN A 211 -7.64 8.78 -7.99
CA GLN A 211 -8.56 9.80 -7.47
C GLN A 211 -8.93 9.47 -6.03
N TYR A 212 -9.44 10.47 -5.30
CA TYR A 212 -9.77 10.34 -3.89
C TYR A 212 -11.11 10.99 -3.57
N PHE A 213 -11.96 10.25 -2.89
CA PHE A 213 -13.30 10.65 -2.50
C PHE A 213 -13.47 10.51 -0.99
N TRP A 214 -14.02 11.54 -0.36
CA TRP A 214 -14.42 11.46 1.04
C TRP A 214 -15.80 10.79 1.13
N THR A 215 -15.93 9.85 2.07
CA THR A 215 -17.25 9.37 2.53
C THR A 215 -17.42 9.67 4.01
N LYS A 216 -18.66 9.75 4.48
CA LYS A 216 -18.93 9.90 5.91
C LYS A 216 -18.73 8.55 6.60
N GLY A 217 -17.92 8.53 7.66
CA GLY A 217 -17.71 7.31 8.47
C GLY A 217 -19.02 6.72 8.97
N HIS A 218 -19.13 5.39 8.92
CA HIS A 218 -20.35 4.61 9.19
C HIS A 218 -21.63 5.03 8.42
N ALA A 219 -21.52 5.70 7.27
CA ALA A 219 -22.65 5.92 6.36
C ALA A 219 -22.96 4.69 5.48
N ASP A 220 -24.07 4.72 4.76
CA ASP A 220 -24.65 3.59 3.99
C ASP A 220 -23.81 3.08 2.79
N ASP A 221 -22.57 3.56 2.61
CA ASP A 221 -21.66 2.98 1.63
C ASP A 221 -21.25 1.56 2.06
N LYS A 222 -21.80 0.56 1.35
CA LYS A 222 -21.54 -0.87 1.54
C LYS A 222 -20.05 -1.26 1.47
N GLY A 223 -19.21 -0.46 0.82
CA GLY A 223 -17.76 -0.62 0.82
C GLY A 223 -17.11 -0.12 2.10
N ASN A 224 -17.51 1.05 2.62
CA ASN A 224 -16.99 1.58 3.89
C ASN A 224 -17.43 0.70 5.08
N VAL A 225 -18.72 0.35 5.15
CA VAL A 225 -19.26 -0.58 6.17
C VAL A 225 -18.54 -1.94 6.14
N TYR A 226 -18.13 -2.41 4.96
CA TYR A 226 -17.38 -3.66 4.83
C TYR A 226 -15.98 -3.57 5.45
N VAL A 227 -15.24 -2.48 5.24
CA VAL A 227 -13.88 -2.32 5.80
C VAL A 227 -13.90 -2.06 7.30
N ASP A 228 -14.87 -1.30 7.81
CA ASP A 228 -15.13 -1.12 9.25
C ASP A 228 -15.41 -2.47 9.94
N HIS A 229 -16.32 -3.27 9.36
CA HIS A 229 -16.58 -4.63 9.87
C HIS A 229 -15.32 -5.51 9.82
N LEU A 230 -14.52 -5.41 8.75
CA LEU A 230 -13.32 -6.23 8.57
C LEU A 230 -12.19 -5.86 9.54
N LEU A 231 -12.01 -4.58 9.88
CA LEU A 231 -11.02 -4.16 10.88
C LEU A 231 -11.51 -4.44 12.30
N ASN A 232 -12.82 -4.33 12.58
CA ASN A 232 -13.36 -4.71 13.88
C ASN A 232 -13.19 -6.20 14.14
N LYS A 233 -13.55 -7.05 13.18
CA LYS A 233 -13.29 -8.50 13.19
C LYS A 233 -11.81 -8.84 13.33
N ARG A 234 -10.90 -7.99 12.83
CA ARG A 234 -9.45 -8.16 13.01
C ARG A 234 -9.03 -7.88 14.45
N MET A 235 -9.59 -6.84 15.08
CA MET A 235 -9.36 -6.50 16.50
C MET A 235 -9.94 -7.55 17.44
N ASP A 236 -11.12 -8.10 17.15
CA ASP A 236 -11.71 -9.18 17.96
C ASP A 236 -10.74 -10.38 18.06
N LYS A 237 -10.19 -10.79 16.91
CA LYS A 237 -9.20 -11.87 16.78
C LYS A 237 -7.81 -11.56 17.36
N MET A 238 -7.53 -10.33 17.80
CA MET A 238 -6.28 -10.02 18.51
C MET A 238 -6.37 -10.54 19.94
N ALA A 239 -5.81 -11.72 20.21
CA ALA A 239 -5.62 -12.18 21.59
C ALA A 239 -4.74 -11.17 22.35
N LYS A 240 -5.10 -10.83 23.60
CA LYS A 240 -4.18 -10.11 24.49
C LYS A 240 -2.91 -10.94 24.59
N LYS A 241 -1.72 -10.34 24.45
CA LYS A 241 -0.51 -10.99 24.95
C LYS A 241 -0.71 -11.20 26.44
N SER A 242 -0.84 -12.45 26.88
CA SER A 242 -0.53 -12.80 28.27
C SER A 242 0.88 -12.29 28.57
N PRO A 243 1.18 -11.84 29.81
CA PRO A 243 2.53 -11.49 30.22
C PRO A 243 3.36 -12.78 30.32
N GLN A 244 3.77 -13.30 29.18
CA GLN A 244 4.58 -14.49 29.06
C GLN A 244 6.02 -14.08 29.39
N SER A 245 6.42 -14.38 30.62
CA SER A 245 7.80 -14.42 31.12
C SER A 245 8.72 -13.32 30.57
N ALA A 246 8.88 -12.25 31.36
CA ALA A 246 10.08 -11.44 31.23
C ALA A 246 11.29 -12.34 31.47
N GLU A 247 12.10 -12.56 30.43
CA GLU A 247 13.48 -12.98 30.63
C GLU A 247 14.17 -11.85 31.40
N THR A 248 14.43 -12.10 32.69
CA THR A 248 15.22 -11.24 33.54
C THR A 248 16.59 -11.04 32.88
N PRO A 249 16.99 -9.80 32.51
CA PRO A 249 18.38 -9.54 32.16
C PRO A 249 19.22 -9.85 33.38
N GLN A 250 20.14 -10.81 33.27
CA GLN A 250 21.06 -11.15 34.35
C GLN A 250 21.82 -9.89 34.79
N PRO A 251 21.84 -9.53 36.09
CA PRO A 251 22.57 -8.37 36.55
C PRO A 251 24.08 -8.64 36.41
N ALA A 252 24.74 -7.88 35.55
CA ALA A 252 26.19 -7.90 35.45
C ALA A 252 26.83 -7.48 36.79
N HIS A 253 27.77 -8.28 37.28
CA HIS A 253 28.47 -8.03 38.54
C HIS A 253 29.27 -6.72 38.50
N HIS A 254 28.84 -5.72 39.30
CA HIS A 254 29.72 -4.66 39.78
C HIS A 254 29.66 -4.61 41.30
N LYS A 255 30.83 -4.77 41.94
CA LYS A 255 30.99 -4.70 43.40
C LYS A 255 30.68 -3.29 43.92
N PRO A 256 30.07 -3.13 45.11
CA PRO A 256 29.98 -1.84 45.78
C PRO A 256 31.37 -1.36 46.24
N ALA A 257 31.64 -0.07 46.08
CA ALA A 257 32.74 0.61 46.77
C ALA A 257 32.18 1.43 47.95
N GLU A 258 32.96 1.54 49.03
CA GLU A 258 32.51 2.00 50.34
C GLU A 258 32.27 3.52 50.46
N LYS A 259 31.52 3.89 51.50
CA LYS A 259 31.34 5.27 51.97
C LYS A 259 32.54 5.71 52.83
N PRO A 260 33.05 6.93 52.67
CA PRO A 260 33.73 7.64 53.75
C PRO A 260 32.73 8.29 54.73
N GLN A 261 33.13 8.43 55.99
CA GLN A 261 32.29 8.94 57.08
C GLN A 261 32.34 10.49 57.22
N ARG A 262 31.33 10.98 57.96
CA ARG A 262 31.18 12.33 58.51
C ARG A 262 32.37 12.75 59.37
N ILE A 263 32.89 13.95 59.13
CA ILE A 263 33.62 14.75 60.13
C ILE A 263 32.86 16.07 60.24
N GLU A 264 32.60 16.51 61.48
CA GLU A 264 32.02 17.82 61.77
C GLU A 264 33.13 18.78 62.15
N ASP A 265 33.07 20.03 61.68
CA ASP A 265 33.28 21.17 62.58
C ASP A 265 32.78 22.50 61.98
N LYS A 266 32.48 23.46 62.86
CA LYS A 266 31.99 24.83 62.57
C LYS A 266 32.77 25.81 63.45
N PRO A 267 33.08 27.04 62.98
CA PRO A 267 32.20 28.15 63.38
C PRO A 267 32.04 29.35 62.40
N LYS A 268 30.80 29.59 61.99
CA LYS A 268 30.01 30.85 62.17
C LYS A 268 30.73 32.24 62.15
N ILE A 269 30.61 32.97 61.03
CA ILE A 269 30.46 34.45 60.93
C ILE A 269 29.52 34.73 59.73
N SER A 270 28.23 35.06 59.95
CA SER A 270 27.59 36.40 60.03
C SER A 270 26.98 36.90 58.70
N GLN A 271 26.06 37.87 58.79
CA GLN A 271 24.93 38.09 57.87
C GLN A 271 25.15 39.20 56.84
N THR A 272 24.54 39.09 55.64
CA THR A 272 23.87 40.23 54.98
C THR A 272 22.80 39.78 53.96
N LYS A 273 21.81 40.66 53.74
CA LYS A 273 20.71 40.56 52.75
C LYS A 273 21.00 41.60 51.62
N THR A 274 20.36 41.65 50.44
CA THR A 274 19.16 40.98 49.88
C THR A 274 19.22 41.04 48.34
N SER A 275 18.71 40.05 47.59
CA SER A 275 17.71 40.22 46.49
C SER A 275 17.66 39.06 45.47
N GLN A 276 16.49 38.86 44.85
CA GLN A 276 16.19 37.81 43.85
C GLN A 276 16.23 38.36 42.41
N PRO A 277 16.24 37.47 41.41
CA PRO A 277 15.12 37.50 40.45
C PRO A 277 14.38 36.15 40.32
N LYS A 278 13.08 36.23 40.03
CA LYS A 278 12.14 35.10 40.01
C LYS A 278 12.16 34.34 38.68
N LEU A 279 12.01 33.01 38.73
CA LEU A 279 11.55 32.22 37.57
C LEU A 279 10.06 32.49 37.31
N ALA A 280 9.69 32.62 36.03
CA ALA A 280 8.29 32.71 35.61
C ALA A 280 7.65 31.30 35.49
N PRO A 281 6.37 31.12 35.86
CA PRO A 281 5.67 29.84 35.76
C PRO A 281 5.18 29.55 34.33
N ARG A 282 5.11 28.26 33.97
CA ARG A 282 4.48 27.80 32.72
C ARG A 282 2.97 27.99 32.80
N THR A 283 2.39 28.70 31.84
CA THR A 283 0.94 28.85 31.70
C THR A 283 0.32 27.83 30.75
N SER A 284 -0.87 27.35 31.13
CA SER A 284 -1.77 26.52 30.33
C SER A 284 -2.22 27.22 29.06
N HIS A 285 -2.17 26.53 27.92
CA HIS A 285 -2.94 26.92 26.73
C HIS A 285 -4.26 26.15 26.70
N SER A 286 -5.35 26.89 26.48
CA SER A 286 -6.68 26.31 26.36
C SER A 286 -6.82 25.57 25.03
N VAL A 287 -7.73 24.59 24.96
CA VAL A 287 -8.09 23.90 23.71
C VAL A 287 -8.56 24.90 22.64
N SER A 288 -9.16 26.03 23.05
CA SER A 288 -9.54 27.16 22.19
C SER A 288 -8.36 27.79 21.45
N ASP A 289 -7.17 27.78 22.05
CA ASP A 289 -5.98 28.45 21.48
C ASP A 289 -5.31 27.56 20.43
N ILE A 290 -5.39 26.23 20.64
CA ILE A 290 -5.01 25.22 19.65
C ILE A 290 -6.00 25.25 18.47
N GLU A 291 -7.30 25.36 18.74
CA GLU A 291 -8.30 25.48 17.67
C GLU A 291 -8.14 26.79 16.87
N LYS A 292 -7.93 27.93 17.55
CA LYS A 292 -7.58 29.20 16.88
C LYS A 292 -6.32 29.07 16.04
N SER A 293 -5.25 28.46 16.57
CA SER A 293 -4.01 28.26 15.83
C SER A 293 -4.20 27.35 14.59
N LEU A 294 -5.09 26.35 14.67
CA LEU A 294 -5.42 25.49 13.54
C LEU A 294 -6.29 26.19 12.48
N ARG A 295 -7.25 27.04 12.90
CA ARG A 295 -8.02 27.89 11.99
C ARG A 295 -7.11 28.92 11.30
N GLN A 296 -6.22 29.58 12.04
CA GLN A 296 -5.26 30.56 11.54
C GLN A 296 -4.17 29.97 10.60
N LEU A 297 -4.09 28.65 10.50
CA LEU A 297 -3.27 27.91 9.52
C LEU A 297 -4.03 27.53 8.23
N GLY A 298 -5.28 27.99 8.04
CA GLY A 298 -6.09 27.73 6.83
C GLY A 298 -6.56 26.27 6.70
N LEU A 299 -6.74 25.56 7.82
CA LEU A 299 -7.25 24.18 7.79
C LEU A 299 -8.78 24.07 7.79
N PHE A 300 -9.49 25.14 8.16
CA PHE A 300 -10.94 25.16 8.43
C PHE A 300 -11.66 26.35 7.76
N ASP A 301 -11.18 26.79 6.61
CA ASP A 301 -12.02 27.58 5.71
C ASP A 301 -12.96 26.58 5.01
N ASP A 302 -14.20 26.52 5.49
CA ASP A 302 -15.30 25.90 4.76
C ASP A 302 -15.73 26.89 3.68
N ASP A 303 -15.66 26.47 2.40
CA ASP A 303 -16.27 27.21 1.30
C ASP A 303 -17.77 27.31 1.57
N LYS A 304 -18.25 28.54 1.80
CA LYS A 304 -19.67 28.87 1.77
C LYS A 304 -20.05 29.26 0.34
N ASP A 305 -20.81 28.38 -0.29
CA ASP A 305 -22.02 28.74 -1.05
C ASP A 305 -23.16 27.86 -0.53
#